data_AF-A0A3P7LT71-F1
#
_entry.id   AF-A0A3P7LT71-F1
#
_cell.length_a   1.000
_cell.length_b   1.000
_cell.length_c   1.000
_cell.angle_alpha   90.00
_cell.angle_beta   90.00
_cell.angle_gamma   90.00
#
_symmetry.space_group_name_H-M   'P 1'
#
loop_
_entity.id
_entity.type
_entity.pdbx_description
1 polymer ?
#
loop_
_entity_poly.entity_id
_entity_poly.type
_entity_poly.pdbx_seq_one_letter_code
_entity_poly.pdbx_strand_id
1 'polypeptide(L)'
;MTPVETENPTGGYGKTVSHVVISLRTVKGVKQLKLDPSIYESLQKEHVEVGDVIYIEANSGAVKRQGRCDVYTAEYDLEADEYVPLPKGEVHKKKEVVQDVTLHDLDIANARPQGGHDIVSMMGQLMKPKKTEITDKLRKEINKVVNKYIDQGIAELVPGVLFIDEVHMLDIECFTYLHRALESTIAPIVIFATNRGKCLIRLVSFFANLTNVSLRLPLIPVLLTLSPNNEPFHALLNRFVIQLLTPASRLAQLSESEEIGPEHINEVAGLFLNAKQSAKILAEHEAQYIK
;
A
#
# COMPACT_ATOMS: atom_id res chain seq x y z
N MET A 1 12.74 -20.98 30.96
CA MET A 1 13.51 -21.46 29.79
C MET A 1 14.84 -22.00 30.29
N THR A 2 15.43 -23.01 29.64
CA THR A 2 16.73 -23.58 30.05
C THR A 2 17.69 -23.63 28.85
N PRO A 3 18.67 -22.71 28.74
CA PRO A 3 19.71 -22.79 27.74
C PRO A 3 20.68 -23.94 28.06
N VAL A 4 21.11 -24.69 27.05
CA VAL A 4 22.13 -25.74 27.21
C VAL A 4 23.45 -25.21 26.66
N GLU A 5 24.37 -24.92 27.57
CA GLU A 5 25.68 -24.34 27.29
C GLU A 5 26.69 -25.44 26.96
N THR A 6 27.56 -25.22 25.98
CA THR A 6 28.72 -26.09 25.67
C THR A 6 30.01 -25.28 25.65
N GLU A 7 31.12 -25.92 26.02
CA GLU A 7 32.45 -25.31 25.95
C GLU A 7 32.91 -25.13 24.49
N ASN A 8 33.54 -23.99 24.20
CA ASN A 8 34.04 -23.67 22.86
C ASN A 8 35.22 -24.58 22.46
N PRO A 9 35.21 -25.21 21.27
CA PRO A 9 36.34 -26.00 20.78
C PRO A 9 37.60 -25.17 20.46
N THR A 10 37.51 -23.83 20.47
CA THR A 10 38.59 -22.92 20.02
C THR A 10 39.19 -22.04 21.13
N GLY A 11 39.14 -22.47 22.39
CA GLY A 11 39.97 -21.90 23.47
C GLY A 11 39.74 -20.42 23.85
N GLY A 12 38.63 -19.82 23.43
CA GLY A 12 38.24 -18.46 23.81
C GLY A 12 37.31 -18.45 25.02
N TYR A 13 37.56 -17.56 25.98
CA TYR A 13 36.69 -17.32 27.14
C TYR A 13 35.29 -16.91 26.68
N GLY A 14 34.31 -17.78 26.95
CA GLY A 14 32.89 -17.53 26.70
C GLY A 14 32.12 -18.84 26.60
N LYS A 15 31.03 -18.97 27.35
CA LYS A 15 30.09 -20.09 27.20
C LYS A 15 29.28 -19.86 25.94
N THR A 16 29.22 -20.85 25.06
CA THR A 16 28.42 -20.76 23.82
C THR A 16 27.15 -21.58 24.01
N VAL A 17 25.99 -20.97 23.77
CA VAL A 17 24.70 -21.67 23.82
C VAL A 17 24.62 -22.60 22.62
N SER A 18 24.45 -23.90 22.86
CA SER A 18 24.37 -24.91 21.78
C SER A 18 22.96 -25.06 21.21
N HIS A 19 21.96 -24.94 22.08
CA HIS A 19 20.53 -24.95 21.71
C HIS A 19 19.71 -24.44 22.90
N VAL A 20 18.51 -23.94 22.61
CA VAL A 20 17.55 -23.50 23.61
C VAL A 20 16.42 -24.50 23.70
N VAL A 21 16.05 -24.91 24.92
CA VAL A 21 14.89 -25.77 25.14
C VAL A 21 13.75 -24.93 25.74
N ILE A 22 12.62 -24.88 25.02
CA ILE A 22 11.42 -24.13 25.42
C ILE A 22 10.22 -25.06 25.47
N SER A 23 9.43 -24.95 26.53
CA SER A 23 8.15 -25.63 26.64
C SER A 23 7.04 -24.64 26.34
N LEU A 24 6.30 -24.87 25.26
CA LEU A 24 5.17 -24.04 24.84
C LEU A 24 3.85 -24.77 25.09
N ARG A 25 2.84 -24.03 25.51
CA ARG A 25 1.50 -24.54 25.83
C ARG A 25 0.44 -23.80 25.05
N THR A 26 -0.48 -24.55 24.46
CA THR A 26 -1.76 -24.05 23.92
C THR A 26 -2.93 -24.73 24.63
N VAL A 27 -4.17 -24.37 24.27
CA VAL A 27 -5.37 -25.03 24.79
C VAL A 27 -5.39 -26.52 24.44
N LYS A 28 -4.83 -26.90 23.30
CA LYS A 28 -4.84 -28.29 22.81
C LYS A 28 -3.75 -29.18 23.42
N GLY A 29 -2.65 -28.61 23.90
CA GLY A 29 -1.57 -29.41 24.47
C GLY A 29 -0.30 -28.63 24.77
N VAL A 30 0.68 -29.35 25.33
CA VAL A 30 2.01 -28.83 25.67
C VAL A 30 3.04 -29.54 24.80
N LYS A 31 4.03 -28.79 24.28
CA LYS A 31 5.13 -29.37 23.52
C LYS A 31 6.45 -28.71 23.92
N GLN A 32 7.47 -29.54 24.13
CA GLN A 32 8.83 -29.09 24.35
C GLN A 32 9.56 -29.07 23.00
N LEU A 33 10.17 -27.95 22.67
CA LEU A 33 10.87 -27.71 21.42
C LEU A 33 12.34 -27.42 21.70
N LYS A 34 13.21 -27.98 20.86
CA LYS A 34 14.63 -27.61 20.79
C LYS A 34 14.79 -26.62 19.65
N LEU A 35 15.32 -25.45 19.97
CA LEU A 35 15.45 -24.30 19.08
C LEU A 35 16.91 -23.93 18.92
N ASP A 36 17.21 -23.30 17.79
CA ASP A 36 18.55 -22.81 17.46
C ASP A 36 19.02 -21.73 18.45
N PRO A 37 20.32 -21.62 18.75
CA PRO A 37 20.88 -20.58 19.61
C PRO A 37 20.49 -19.15 19.21
N SER A 38 20.34 -18.86 17.92
CA SER A 38 19.94 -17.52 17.42
C SER A 38 18.60 -17.04 17.98
N ILE A 39 17.69 -17.96 18.29
CA ILE A 39 16.37 -17.64 18.86
C ILE A 39 16.51 -17.15 20.31
N TYR A 40 17.57 -17.56 21.02
CA TYR A 40 17.86 -17.09 22.38
C TYR A 40 18.01 -15.56 22.43
N GLU A 41 18.77 -15.00 21.49
CA GLU A 41 19.03 -13.56 21.42
C GLU A 41 17.73 -12.79 21.13
N SER A 42 16.90 -13.32 20.23
CA SER A 42 15.60 -12.71 19.91
C SER A 42 14.63 -12.75 21.09
N LEU A 43 14.62 -13.84 21.88
CA LEU A 43 13.81 -13.93 23.11
C LEU A 43 14.27 -12.93 24.17
N GLN A 44 15.58 -12.74 24.30
CA GLN A 44 16.14 -11.79 25.25
C GLN A 44 15.85 -10.34 24.84
N LYS A 45 15.90 -10.04 23.53
CA LYS A 45 15.57 -8.72 22.98
C LYS A 45 14.10 -8.35 23.16
N GLU A 46 13.20 -9.33 23.04
CA GLU A 46 11.75 -9.17 23.23
C GLU A 46 11.32 -9.27 24.71
N HIS A 47 12.27 -9.41 25.64
CA HIS A 47 12.03 -9.55 27.08
C HIS A 47 10.97 -10.61 27.42
N VAL A 48 11.06 -11.78 26.76
CA VAL A 48 10.05 -12.83 26.92
C VAL A 48 10.20 -13.54 28.27
N GLU A 49 9.10 -13.60 29.01
CA GLU A 49 9.03 -14.25 30.31
C GLU A 49 8.13 -15.49 30.32
N VAL A 50 8.18 -16.24 31.42
CA VAL A 50 7.27 -17.37 31.64
C VAL A 50 5.87 -16.83 31.90
N GLY A 51 4.95 -17.13 30.99
CA GLY A 51 3.57 -16.64 31.05
C GLY A 51 3.18 -15.79 29.84
N ASP A 52 4.13 -15.42 28.99
CA ASP A 52 3.85 -14.65 27.78
C ASP A 52 3.38 -15.53 26.61
N VAL A 53 2.49 -14.97 25.79
CA VAL A 53 2.09 -15.54 24.51
C VAL A 53 3.05 -15.04 23.44
N ILE A 54 3.76 -15.96 22.78
CA ILE A 54 4.76 -15.64 21.77
C ILE A 54 4.50 -16.35 20.45
N TYR A 55 4.90 -15.70 19.36
CA TYR A 55 4.95 -16.28 18.03
C TYR A 55 6.41 -16.45 17.62
N ILE A 56 6.80 -17.68 17.27
CA ILE A 56 8.14 -18.02 16.79
C ILE A 56 8.03 -18.50 15.35
N GLU A 57 8.73 -17.82 14.45
CA GLU A 57 8.89 -18.27 13.08
C GLU A 57 10.17 -19.10 12.95
N ALA A 58 10.01 -20.42 12.79
CA ALA A 58 11.13 -21.36 12.78
C ALA A 58 12.16 -21.12 11.66
N ASN A 59 11.73 -20.56 10.52
CA ASN A 59 12.59 -20.35 9.36
C ASN A 59 13.48 -19.10 9.48
N SER A 60 12.93 -18.01 10.04
CA SER A 60 13.63 -16.73 10.19
C SER A 60 14.30 -16.58 11.55
N GLY A 61 13.90 -17.39 12.54
CA GLY A 61 14.31 -17.24 13.93
C GLY A 61 13.68 -16.03 14.62
N ALA A 62 12.76 -15.32 13.94
CA ALA A 62 12.10 -14.15 14.50
C ALA A 62 11.08 -14.55 15.57
N VAL A 63 11.15 -13.84 16.70
CA VAL A 63 10.23 -13.99 17.83
C VAL A 63 9.45 -12.68 18.00
N LYS A 64 8.15 -12.78 18.26
CA LYS A 64 7.29 -11.65 18.60
C LYS A 64 6.52 -11.95 19.87
N ARG A 65 6.61 -11.07 20.87
CA ARG A 65 5.77 -11.11 22.07
C ARG A 65 4.38 -10.54 21.72
N GLN A 66 3.32 -11.32 21.92
CA GLN A 66 1.94 -10.87 21.68
C GLN A 66 1.32 -10.23 22.92
N GLY A 67 1.74 -10.65 24.12
CA GLY A 67 1.22 -10.12 25.37
C GLY A 67 1.28 -11.15 26.49
N ARG A 68 0.78 -10.77 27.67
CA ARG A 68 0.72 -11.64 28.85
C ARG A 68 -0.49 -12.56 28.77
N CYS A 69 -0.35 -13.82 29.17
CA CYS A 69 -1.48 -14.75 29.15
C CYS A 69 -2.48 -14.45 30.29
N ASP A 70 -3.79 -14.45 29.98
CA ASP A 70 -4.89 -14.22 30.93
C ASP A 70 -4.87 -15.15 32.16
N VAL A 71 -4.28 -16.35 32.06
CA VAL A 71 -4.19 -17.30 33.18
C VAL A 71 -3.20 -16.81 34.25
N TYR A 72 -2.31 -15.90 33.89
CA TYR A 72 -1.30 -15.32 34.77
C TYR A 72 -1.66 -13.91 35.25
N THR A 73 -2.91 -13.47 35.07
CA THR A 73 -3.41 -12.25 35.71
C THR A 73 -3.32 -12.42 37.22
N ALA A 74 -2.33 -11.79 37.84
CA ALA A 74 -2.33 -11.65 39.29
C ALA A 74 -3.36 -10.58 39.65
N GLU A 75 -4.23 -10.86 40.62
CA GLU A 75 -5.28 -9.93 41.10
C GLU A 75 -4.71 -8.60 41.67
N TYR A 76 -3.39 -8.47 41.77
CA TYR A 76 -2.66 -7.36 42.37
C TYR A 76 -1.66 -6.68 41.43
N ASP A 77 -1.63 -7.04 40.15
CA ASP A 77 -0.71 -6.42 39.21
C ASP A 77 -1.29 -5.13 38.61
N LEU A 78 -0.63 -4.00 38.90
CA LEU A 78 -0.99 -2.68 38.35
C LEU A 78 -0.34 -2.44 36.97
N GLU A 79 0.28 -3.45 36.38
CA GLU A 79 0.92 -3.38 35.07
C GLU A 79 -0.11 -3.33 33.93
N ALA A 80 0.07 -2.35 33.04
CA ALA A 80 -0.77 -2.11 31.86
C ALA A 80 -0.39 -3.01 30.68
N ASP A 81 -0.07 -4.29 30.95
CA ASP A 81 0.29 -5.24 29.90
C ASP A 81 -0.94 -5.66 29.10
N GLU A 82 -0.77 -5.86 27.78
CA GLU A 82 -1.83 -6.35 26.91
C GLU A 82 -2.05 -7.85 27.21
N TYR A 83 -3.22 -8.16 27.78
CA TYR A 83 -3.60 -9.52 28.12
C TYR A 83 -4.20 -10.24 26.90
N VAL A 84 -3.63 -11.40 26.58
CA VAL A 84 -3.97 -12.20 25.41
C VAL A 84 -4.38 -13.61 25.84
N PRO A 85 -5.50 -14.14 25.31
CA PRO A 85 -5.96 -15.48 25.67
C PRO A 85 -5.04 -16.57 25.11
N LEU A 86 -5.07 -17.74 25.76
CA LEU A 86 -4.35 -18.92 25.29
C LEU A 86 -4.72 -19.27 23.84
N PRO A 87 -3.73 -19.48 22.95
CA PRO A 87 -4.00 -19.89 21.58
C PRO A 87 -4.78 -21.22 21.54
N LYS A 88 -5.86 -21.27 20.74
CA LYS A 88 -6.73 -22.45 20.59
C LYS A 88 -6.17 -23.52 19.63
N GLY A 89 -5.09 -23.20 18.92
CA GLY A 89 -4.45 -24.05 17.92
C GLY A 89 -3.46 -25.07 18.50
N GLU A 90 -2.84 -25.83 17.62
CA GLU A 90 -1.67 -26.65 17.97
C GLU A 90 -0.44 -25.77 18.18
N VAL A 91 0.47 -26.21 19.05
CA VAL A 91 1.73 -25.50 19.34
C VAL A 91 2.62 -25.37 18.09
N HIS A 92 2.65 -26.40 17.25
CA HIS A 92 3.44 -26.40 16.02
C HIS A 92 2.50 -26.56 14.83
N LYS A 93 2.44 -25.54 13.98
CA LYS A 93 1.62 -25.54 12.76
C LYS A 93 2.46 -25.11 11.57
N LYS A 94 2.41 -25.88 10.49
CA LYS A 94 2.90 -25.43 9.18
C LYS A 94 1.80 -24.62 8.51
N LYS A 95 2.06 -23.34 8.24
CA LYS A 95 1.15 -22.46 7.49
C LYS A 95 1.80 -22.13 6.16
N GLU A 96 1.09 -22.38 5.07
CA GLU A 96 1.46 -21.84 3.76
C GLU A 96 0.94 -20.41 3.69
N VAL A 97 1.83 -19.48 3.40
CA VAL A 97 1.53 -18.05 3.27
C VAL A 97 1.79 -17.68 1.82
N VAL A 98 0.74 -17.26 1.13
CA VAL A 98 0.87 -16.63 -0.19
C VAL A 98 1.20 -15.17 0.05
N GLN A 99 2.27 -14.70 -0.58
CA GLN A 99 2.73 -13.31 -0.47
C GLN A 99 2.65 -12.65 -1.84
N ASP A 100 1.78 -11.67 -1.96
CA ASP A 100 1.68 -10.85 -3.15
C ASP A 100 2.69 -9.70 -3.04
N VAL A 101 3.57 -9.59 -4.04
CA VAL A 101 4.61 -8.55 -4.10
C VAL A 101 4.59 -7.92 -5.48
N THR A 102 4.59 -6.59 -5.55
CA THR A 102 4.68 -5.91 -6.84
C THR A 102 6.12 -5.88 -7.34
N LEU A 103 6.32 -5.88 -8.65
CA LEU A 103 7.67 -5.71 -9.23
C LEU A 103 8.33 -4.40 -8.78
N HIS A 104 7.53 -3.37 -8.53
CA HIS A 104 8.02 -2.09 -8.03
C HIS A 104 8.60 -2.21 -6.62
N ASP A 105 7.99 -3.00 -5.74
CA ASP A 105 8.49 -3.23 -4.38
C ASP A 105 9.83 -3.97 -4.41
N LEU A 106 9.99 -4.94 -5.33
CA LEU A 106 11.27 -5.62 -5.57
C LEU A 106 12.32 -4.64 -6.08
N ASP A 107 11.98 -3.77 -7.04
CA ASP A 107 12.89 -2.74 -7.53
C ASP A 107 13.37 -1.80 -6.42
N ILE A 108 12.45 -1.33 -5.56
CA ILE A 108 12.77 -0.43 -4.45
C ILE A 108 13.65 -1.13 -3.41
N ALA A 109 13.31 -2.37 -3.02
CA ALA A 109 14.03 -3.12 -2.00
C ALA A 109 15.50 -3.37 -2.41
N ASN A 110 15.75 -3.63 -3.71
CA ASN A 110 17.09 -3.83 -4.23
C ASN A 110 17.84 -2.51 -4.50
N ALA A 111 17.13 -1.45 -4.89
CA ALA A 111 17.74 -0.12 -5.06
C ALA A 111 18.14 0.52 -3.71
N ARG A 112 17.47 0.13 -2.62
CA ARG A 112 17.72 0.59 -1.25
C ARG A 112 17.65 -0.59 -0.29
N PRO A 113 18.76 -1.31 -0.08
CA PRO A 113 18.79 -2.35 0.94
C PRO A 113 18.54 -1.72 2.32
N GLN A 114 17.32 -1.89 2.83
CA GLN A 114 16.94 -1.53 4.19
C GLN A 114 17.49 -2.62 5.11
N GLY A 115 18.64 -2.38 5.75
CA GLY A 115 19.23 -3.38 6.67
C GLY A 115 20.74 -3.50 6.67
N GLY A 116 21.48 -2.55 6.09
CA GLY A 116 22.92 -2.48 6.35
C GLY A 116 23.19 -2.18 7.83
N HIS A 117 24.02 -3.00 8.49
CA HIS A 117 24.52 -2.74 9.85
C HIS A 117 25.53 -1.57 9.90
N ASP A 118 25.84 -0.94 8.76
CA ASP A 118 26.79 0.15 8.67
C ASP A 118 26.19 1.48 9.14
N ILE A 119 27.03 2.30 9.77
CA ILE A 119 26.67 3.65 10.29
C ILE A 119 26.06 4.53 9.18
N VAL A 120 26.49 4.33 7.93
CA VAL A 120 26.01 5.05 6.75
C VAL A 120 24.57 4.63 6.37
N SER A 121 24.22 3.35 6.48
CA SER A 121 22.85 2.87 6.23
C SER A 121 21.89 3.28 7.35
N MET A 122 22.36 3.35 8.60
CA MET A 122 21.55 3.90 9.71
C MET A 122 21.28 5.40 9.55
N MET A 123 22.26 6.18 9.08
CA MET A 123 22.08 7.61 8.81
C MET A 123 21.17 7.86 7.59
N GLY A 124 21.23 6.97 6.59
CA GLY A 124 20.34 6.98 5.43
C GLY A 124 18.87 6.68 5.76
N GLN A 125 18.61 5.88 6.81
CA GLN A 125 17.26 5.59 7.30
C GLN A 125 16.64 6.77 8.08
N LEU A 126 17.47 7.60 8.72
CA LEU A 126 17.02 8.79 9.45
C LEU A 126 16.72 9.99 8.51
N MET A 127 17.28 9.96 7.29
CA MET A 127 17.03 10.96 6.26
C MET A 127 15.78 10.61 5.45
N LYS A 128 14.96 11.61 5.11
CA LYS A 128 13.76 11.41 4.27
C LYS A 128 14.13 10.62 3.00
N PRO A 129 13.41 9.54 2.67
CA PRO A 129 13.68 8.77 1.48
C PRO A 129 13.43 9.63 0.24
N LYS A 130 14.50 10.15 -0.39
CA LYS A 130 14.40 10.78 -1.72
C LYS A 130 13.89 9.75 -2.72
N LYS A 131 13.04 10.07 -3.69
CA LYS A 131 12.75 9.11 -4.76
C LYS A 131 14.00 9.01 -5.64
N THR A 132 14.73 7.90 -5.58
CA THR A 132 15.83 7.61 -6.50
C THR A 132 15.27 6.93 -7.73
N GLU A 133 15.62 7.43 -8.91
CA GLU A 133 15.30 6.76 -10.16
C GLU A 133 15.96 5.39 -10.20
N ILE A 134 15.18 4.36 -10.54
CA ILE A 134 15.68 3.00 -10.71
C ILE A 134 16.25 2.89 -12.12
N THR A 135 17.52 2.51 -12.21
CA THR A 135 18.19 2.33 -13.50
C THR A 135 17.62 1.14 -14.27
N ASP A 136 17.61 1.22 -15.59
CA ASP A 136 17.16 0.11 -16.45
C ASP A 136 18.00 -1.16 -16.32
N LYS A 137 19.27 -1.03 -15.87
CA LYS A 137 20.13 -2.20 -15.59
C LYS A 137 19.56 -3.02 -14.43
N LEU A 138 19.21 -2.37 -13.32
CA LEU A 138 18.64 -3.04 -12.15
C LEU A 138 17.29 -3.70 -12.50
N ARG A 139 16.43 -3.01 -13.26
CA ARG A 139 15.15 -3.60 -13.74
C ARG A 139 15.36 -4.86 -14.56
N LYS A 140 16.36 -4.87 -15.46
CA LYS A 140 16.68 -6.06 -16.27
C LYS A 140 17.18 -7.23 -15.44
N GLU A 141 18.00 -6.96 -14.42
CA GLU A 141 18.47 -7.99 -13.50
C GLU A 141 17.32 -8.58 -12.68
N ILE A 142 16.44 -7.74 -12.14
CA ILE A 142 15.26 -8.17 -11.38
C ILE A 142 14.31 -8.97 -12.26
N ASN A 143 13.99 -8.47 -13.46
CA ASN A 143 13.15 -9.20 -14.42
C ASN A 143 13.73 -10.59 -14.76
N LYS A 144 15.06 -10.72 -14.85
CA LYS A 144 15.70 -12.02 -15.08
C LYS A 144 15.50 -12.99 -13.91
N VAL A 145 15.57 -12.50 -12.67
CA VAL A 145 15.33 -13.32 -11.47
C VAL A 145 13.86 -13.70 -11.36
N VAL A 146 12.94 -12.76 -11.60
CA VAL A 146 11.50 -13.02 -11.57
C VAL A 146 11.11 -14.06 -12.62
N ASN A 147 11.59 -13.93 -13.86
CA ASN A 147 11.34 -14.92 -14.90
C ASN A 147 11.86 -16.31 -14.50
N LYS A 148 13.04 -16.38 -13.85
CA LYS A 148 13.56 -17.66 -13.33
C LYS A 148 12.63 -18.28 -12.27
N TYR A 149 12.03 -17.48 -11.39
CA TYR A 149 11.08 -17.98 -10.39
C TYR A 149 9.75 -18.43 -11.00
N ILE A 150 9.31 -17.77 -12.08
CA ILE A 150 8.14 -18.19 -12.85
C ILE A 150 8.44 -19.52 -13.55
N ASP A 151 9.58 -19.65 -14.23
CA ASP A 151 9.99 -20.87 -14.92
C ASP A 151 10.15 -22.07 -13.97
N GLN A 152 10.55 -21.80 -12.72
CA GLN A 152 10.68 -22.82 -11.67
C GLN A 152 9.34 -23.16 -11.00
N GLY A 153 8.25 -22.44 -11.31
CA GLY A 153 6.95 -22.62 -10.66
C GLY A 153 6.90 -22.17 -9.20
N ILE A 154 7.85 -21.32 -8.77
CA ILE A 154 7.91 -20.76 -7.41
C ILE A 154 6.99 -19.55 -7.29
N ALA A 155 6.86 -18.78 -8.38
CA ALA A 155 6.06 -17.56 -8.42
C ALA A 155 5.11 -17.57 -9.62
N GLU A 156 3.96 -16.92 -9.47
CA GLU A 156 3.00 -16.67 -10.54
C GLU A 156 2.93 -15.18 -10.85
N LEU A 157 2.93 -14.82 -12.13
CA LEU A 157 2.78 -13.43 -12.54
C LEU A 157 1.30 -13.11 -12.79
N VAL A 158 0.74 -12.20 -11.98
CA VAL A 158 -0.63 -11.71 -12.13
C VAL A 158 -0.60 -10.28 -12.71
N PRO A 159 -1.11 -10.05 -13.94
CA PRO A 159 -1.16 -8.71 -14.51
C PRO A 159 -2.21 -7.84 -13.80
N GLY A 160 -1.81 -6.63 -13.42
CA GLY A 160 -2.68 -5.64 -12.81
C GLY A 160 -3.40 -4.74 -13.82
N VAL A 161 -4.04 -3.69 -13.30
CA VAL A 161 -4.67 -2.63 -14.10
C VAL A 161 -4.03 -1.29 -13.76
N LEU A 162 -3.59 -0.56 -14.79
CA LEU A 162 -3.12 0.82 -14.68
C LEU A 162 -4.22 1.76 -15.18
N PHE A 163 -4.90 2.43 -14.26
CA PHE A 163 -5.89 3.46 -14.59
C PHE A 163 -5.23 4.84 -14.61
N ILE A 164 -5.32 5.54 -15.75
CA ILE A 164 -4.87 6.92 -15.90
C ILE A 164 -6.08 7.80 -16.15
N ASP A 165 -6.44 8.56 -15.12
CA ASP A 165 -7.47 9.60 -15.23
C ASP A 165 -6.93 10.85 -15.91
N GLU A 166 -7.81 11.62 -16.55
CA GLU A 166 -7.48 12.88 -17.21
C GLU A 166 -6.29 12.75 -18.20
N VAL A 167 -6.29 11.69 -19.03
CA VAL A 167 -5.14 11.33 -19.88
C VAL A 167 -4.68 12.45 -20.83
N HIS A 168 -5.54 13.42 -21.14
CA HIS A 168 -5.19 14.61 -21.94
C HIS A 168 -4.19 15.55 -21.26
N MET A 169 -3.86 15.31 -19.98
CA MET A 169 -2.79 16.01 -19.27
C MET A 169 -1.40 15.47 -19.61
N LEU A 170 -1.31 14.29 -20.25
CA LEU A 170 -0.06 13.67 -20.68
C LEU A 170 0.46 14.28 -21.99
N ASP A 171 1.78 14.38 -22.05
CA ASP A 171 2.53 14.88 -23.20
C ASP A 171 2.87 13.74 -24.17
N ILE A 172 3.29 14.08 -25.40
CA ILE A 172 3.66 13.07 -26.42
C ILE A 172 4.80 12.14 -25.97
N GLU A 173 5.72 12.64 -25.14
CA GLU A 173 6.82 11.85 -24.60
C GLU A 173 6.32 10.77 -23.64
N CYS A 174 5.30 11.09 -22.83
CA CYS A 174 4.64 10.12 -21.95
C CYS A 174 3.97 9.02 -22.77
N PHE A 175 3.26 9.37 -23.85
CA PHE A 175 2.65 8.36 -24.74
C PHE A 175 3.70 7.50 -25.45
N THR A 176 4.82 8.09 -25.86
CA THR A 176 5.93 7.35 -26.45
C THR A 176 6.53 6.35 -25.46
N TYR A 177 6.71 6.77 -24.20
CA TYR A 177 7.15 5.89 -23.13
C TYR A 177 6.13 4.77 -22.84
N LEU A 178 4.84 5.11 -22.72
CA LEU A 178 3.77 4.15 -22.47
C LEU A 178 3.67 3.11 -23.59
N HIS A 179 3.81 3.50 -24.85
CA HIS A 179 3.82 2.57 -25.98
C HIS A 179 4.96 1.54 -25.85
N ARG A 180 6.18 2.01 -25.55
CA ARG A 180 7.34 1.14 -25.34
C ARG A 180 7.16 0.22 -24.13
N ALA A 181 6.51 0.70 -23.07
CA ALA A 181 6.24 -0.10 -21.87
C ALA A 181 5.17 -1.17 -22.12
N LEU A 182 4.15 -0.87 -22.93
CA LEU A 182 3.07 -1.77 -23.32
C LEU A 182 3.51 -2.89 -24.28
N GLU A 183 4.64 -2.73 -24.97
CA GLU A 183 5.25 -3.80 -25.77
C GLU A 183 5.83 -4.94 -24.92
N SER A 184 6.03 -4.70 -23.62
CA SER A 184 6.55 -5.71 -22.70
C SER A 184 5.52 -6.81 -22.41
N THR A 185 5.96 -8.06 -22.31
CA THR A 185 5.08 -9.21 -22.01
C THR A 185 4.47 -9.17 -20.61
N ILE A 186 5.06 -8.39 -19.70
CA ILE A 186 4.62 -8.23 -18.31
C ILE A 186 3.77 -6.96 -18.10
N ALA A 187 3.34 -6.30 -19.18
CA ALA A 187 2.60 -5.04 -19.10
C ALA A 187 1.18 -5.25 -18.50
N PRO A 188 0.73 -4.36 -17.60
CA PRO A 188 -0.63 -4.40 -17.08
C PRO A 188 -1.64 -3.93 -18.14
N ILE A 189 -2.93 -4.18 -17.87
CA ILE A 189 -4.02 -3.60 -18.67
C ILE A 189 -4.07 -2.10 -18.39
N VAL A 190 -3.92 -1.26 -19.42
CA VAL A 190 -3.97 0.20 -19.26
C VAL A 190 -5.34 0.72 -19.66
N ILE A 191 -5.99 1.46 -18.75
CA ILE A 191 -7.28 2.11 -18.95
C ILE A 191 -7.08 3.62 -18.93
N PHE A 192 -7.45 4.27 -20.02
CA PHE A 192 -7.43 5.74 -20.13
C PHE A 192 -8.82 6.32 -19.91
N ALA A 193 -8.92 7.35 -19.07
CA ALA A 193 -10.12 8.17 -18.94
C ALA A 193 -9.84 9.63 -19.33
N THR A 194 -10.84 10.28 -19.93
CA THR A 194 -10.81 11.71 -20.26
C THR A 194 -12.21 12.28 -20.17
N ASN A 195 -12.31 13.48 -19.59
CA ASN A 195 -13.53 14.29 -19.59
C ASN A 195 -13.59 15.28 -20.78
N ARG A 196 -12.55 15.36 -21.61
CA ARG A 196 -12.46 16.26 -22.78
C ARG A 196 -12.74 15.51 -24.07
N GLY A 197 -13.63 16.05 -24.91
CA GLY A 197 -13.96 15.48 -26.22
C GLY A 197 -12.92 15.78 -27.30
N LYS A 198 -12.52 17.04 -27.49
CA LYS A 198 -11.42 17.45 -28.38
C LYS A 198 -10.41 18.26 -27.56
N CYS A 199 -9.17 17.82 -27.54
CA CYS A 199 -8.09 18.51 -26.84
C CYS A 199 -6.82 18.48 -27.70
N LEU A 200 -6.03 19.54 -27.62
CA LEU A 200 -4.68 19.55 -28.20
C LEU A 200 -3.75 18.73 -27.29
N ILE A 201 -2.86 17.96 -27.90
CA ILE A 201 -1.81 17.22 -27.18
C ILE A 201 -0.79 18.25 -26.69
N ARG A 202 -0.45 18.22 -25.40
CA ARG A 202 0.55 19.08 -24.77
C ARG A 202 1.94 18.73 -25.33
N LEU A 203 2.33 19.50 -26.35
CA LEU A 203 3.64 19.69 -27.00
C LEU A 203 3.39 20.19 -28.43
N VAL A 204 2.29 19.77 -29.05
CA VAL A 204 1.90 20.19 -30.40
C VAL A 204 1.49 21.66 -30.42
N SER A 205 1.11 22.25 -29.28
CA SER A 205 0.80 23.68 -29.16
C SER A 205 1.95 24.61 -29.62
N PHE A 206 3.21 24.16 -29.57
CA PHE A 206 4.35 24.93 -30.07
C PHE A 206 4.50 24.87 -31.60
N PHE A 207 4.03 23.77 -32.23
CA PHE A 207 4.07 23.57 -33.69
C PHE A 207 2.73 23.86 -34.39
N ALA A 208 1.63 23.98 -33.64
CA ALA A 208 0.27 24.16 -34.17
C ALA A 208 0.00 25.54 -34.81
N ASN A 209 0.98 26.44 -34.88
CA ASN A 209 0.88 27.64 -35.71
C ASN A 209 1.08 27.36 -37.21
N LEU A 210 1.38 26.12 -37.63
CA LEU A 210 1.68 25.83 -39.03
C LEU A 210 0.83 24.75 -39.72
N THR A 211 0.03 23.93 -39.03
CA THR A 211 -0.92 23.04 -39.73
C THR A 211 -2.10 22.62 -38.84
N ASN A 212 -3.33 22.76 -39.35
CA ASN A 212 -4.55 22.18 -38.79
C ASN A 212 -4.54 20.65 -38.99
N VAL A 213 -3.69 19.92 -38.28
CA VAL A 213 -3.72 18.45 -38.27
C VAL A 213 -4.50 17.99 -37.05
N SER A 214 -5.75 17.62 -37.28
CA SER A 214 -6.54 16.82 -36.34
C SER A 214 -6.02 15.38 -36.40
N LEU A 215 -5.04 15.03 -35.56
CA LEU A 215 -4.55 13.66 -35.45
C LEU A 215 -5.64 12.75 -34.89
N ARG A 216 -6.29 12.00 -35.79
CA ARG A 216 -7.13 10.86 -35.47
C ARG A 216 -6.20 9.69 -35.16
N LEU A 217 -5.83 9.52 -33.89
CA LEU A 217 -5.02 8.37 -33.44
C LEU A 217 -5.73 7.07 -33.86
N PRO A 218 -5.12 6.21 -34.69
CA PRO A 218 -5.63 4.87 -34.91
C PRO A 218 -5.11 4.00 -33.77
N LEU A 219 -5.82 3.99 -32.64
CA LEU A 219 -5.50 3.15 -31.49
C LEU A 219 -6.79 2.48 -31.02
N ILE A 220 -6.99 1.23 -31.41
CA ILE A 220 -7.79 0.31 -30.61
C ILE A 220 -6.80 -0.27 -29.60
N PRO A 221 -6.95 0.09 -28.31
CA PRO A 221 -7.43 -0.89 -27.35
C PRO A 221 -8.52 -0.28 -26.46
N VAL A 222 -9.69 -0.94 -26.40
CA VAL A 222 -10.87 -0.66 -25.56
C VAL A 222 -10.89 0.75 -24.95
N LEU A 223 -11.14 1.73 -25.80
CA LEU A 223 -11.57 3.05 -25.36
C LEU A 223 -13.01 2.87 -24.88
N LEU A 224 -13.22 2.67 -23.58
CA LEU A 224 -14.53 2.94 -22.98
C LEU A 224 -14.70 4.46 -23.02
N THR A 225 -15.02 5.00 -24.20
CA THR A 225 -15.60 6.33 -24.30
C THR A 225 -16.95 6.24 -23.60
N LEU A 226 -16.98 6.63 -22.33
CA LEU A 226 -18.20 7.15 -21.75
C LEU A 226 -18.48 8.47 -22.48
N SER A 227 -19.11 8.34 -23.65
CA SER A 227 -19.65 9.45 -24.41
C SER A 227 -20.58 10.22 -23.47
N PRO A 228 -20.46 11.56 -23.37
CA PRO A 228 -21.38 12.37 -22.57
C PRO A 228 -22.81 12.39 -23.15
N ASN A 229 -23.02 11.82 -24.34
CA ASN A 229 -24.29 11.82 -25.04
C ASN A 229 -24.80 10.40 -25.31
N ASN A 230 -25.31 9.75 -24.26
CA ASN A 230 -26.51 8.89 -24.27
C ASN A 230 -26.83 8.49 -22.81
N GLU A 231 -27.77 9.23 -22.20
CA GLU A 231 -28.39 9.09 -20.86
C GLU A 231 -28.76 7.62 -20.50
N PRO A 232 -28.67 7.15 -19.22
CA PRO A 232 -28.97 7.87 -17.97
C PRO A 232 -28.02 7.53 -16.79
N PHE A 233 -26.70 7.68 -16.93
CA PHE A 233 -25.81 7.75 -15.74
C PHE A 233 -25.50 9.19 -15.32
N HIS A 234 -25.92 10.18 -16.11
CA HIS A 234 -25.69 11.60 -15.87
C HIS A 234 -26.39 12.14 -14.61
N ALA A 235 -27.42 11.45 -14.11
CA ALA A 235 -28.12 11.82 -12.89
C ALA A 235 -27.53 11.18 -11.61
N LEU A 236 -26.70 10.13 -11.70
CA LEU A 236 -26.45 9.26 -10.54
C LEU A 236 -25.26 9.68 -9.64
N LEU A 237 -24.26 10.39 -10.17
CA LEU A 237 -23.12 10.88 -9.35
C LEU A 237 -22.55 12.20 -9.90
N ASN A 238 -23.35 13.27 -9.90
CA ASN A 238 -22.75 14.59 -10.02
C ASN A 238 -21.95 14.84 -8.72
N ARG A 239 -20.61 14.93 -8.82
CA ARG A 239 -19.70 15.18 -7.67
C ARG A 239 -20.21 16.33 -6.80
N PHE A 240 -20.78 17.36 -7.42
CA PHE A 240 -21.38 18.47 -6.70
C PHE A 240 -22.56 18.03 -5.83
N VAL A 241 -23.50 17.24 -6.36
CA VAL A 241 -24.67 16.74 -5.60
C VAL A 241 -24.24 15.89 -4.41
N ILE A 242 -23.23 15.04 -4.57
CA ILE A 242 -22.65 14.25 -3.47
C ILE A 242 -22.01 15.15 -2.42
N GLN A 243 -21.30 16.19 -2.85
CA GLN A 243 -20.69 17.17 -1.95
C GLN A 243 -21.74 17.94 -1.13
N LEU A 244 -22.99 18.05 -1.59
CA LEU A 244 -24.08 18.67 -0.83
C LEU A 244 -24.68 17.74 0.25
N LEU A 245 -24.48 16.42 0.16
CA LEU A 245 -25.05 15.47 1.14
C LEU A 245 -24.47 15.67 2.55
N THR A 246 -23.17 15.93 2.66
CA THR A 246 -22.51 16.17 3.96
C THR A 246 -23.05 17.43 4.66
N PRO A 247 -23.07 18.62 4.04
CA PRO A 247 -23.68 19.80 4.66
C PRO A 247 -25.20 19.63 4.86
N ALA A 248 -25.91 18.94 3.98
CA ALA A 248 -27.35 18.69 4.15
C ALA A 248 -27.63 17.77 5.35
N SER A 249 -26.79 16.75 5.57
CA SER A 249 -26.83 15.89 6.75
C SER A 249 -26.54 16.67 8.04
N ARG A 250 -25.63 17.64 8.00
CA ARG A 250 -25.38 18.53 9.14
C ARG A 250 -26.55 19.46 9.44
N LEU A 251 -27.21 20.02 8.42
CA LEU A 251 -28.42 20.82 8.63
C LEU A 251 -29.56 19.96 9.18
N ALA A 252 -29.75 18.75 8.67
CA ALA A 252 -30.75 17.81 9.20
C ALA A 252 -30.50 17.49 10.69
N GLN A 253 -29.25 17.27 11.08
CA GLN A 253 -28.90 17.08 12.50
C GLN A 253 -29.18 18.31 13.37
N LEU A 254 -28.97 19.52 12.84
CA LEU A 254 -29.23 20.77 13.56
C LEU A 254 -30.73 21.08 13.68
N SER A 255 -31.54 20.60 12.74
CA SER A 255 -33.01 20.70 12.76
C SER A 255 -33.68 19.55 13.52
N GLU A 256 -32.90 18.70 14.21
CA GLU A 256 -33.36 17.48 14.90
C GLU A 256 -34.07 16.48 13.97
N SER A 257 -33.79 16.54 12.67
CA SER A 257 -34.31 15.61 11.66
C SER A 257 -33.40 14.39 11.50
N GLU A 258 -33.99 13.20 11.57
CA GLU A 258 -33.27 11.93 11.38
C GLU A 258 -32.94 11.66 9.89
N GLU A 259 -33.64 12.32 8.97
CA GLU A 259 -33.47 12.15 7.52
C GLU A 259 -33.19 13.48 6.81
N ILE A 260 -32.45 13.40 5.70
CA ILE A 260 -32.20 14.54 4.81
C ILE A 260 -33.42 14.75 3.91
N GLY A 261 -34.31 15.64 4.32
CA GLY A 261 -35.41 16.11 3.48
C GLY A 261 -35.01 17.16 2.41
N PRO A 262 -35.90 17.46 1.46
CA PRO A 262 -35.67 18.41 0.37
C PRO A 262 -35.40 19.84 0.86
N GLU A 263 -35.92 20.23 2.01
CA GLU A 263 -35.67 21.51 2.66
C GLU A 263 -34.18 21.73 2.98
N HIS A 264 -33.51 20.71 3.53
CA HIS A 264 -32.08 20.76 3.84
C HIS A 264 -31.24 20.87 2.56
N ILE A 265 -31.64 20.17 1.50
CA ILE A 265 -30.96 20.20 0.21
C ILE A 265 -31.11 21.57 -0.46
N ASN A 266 -32.31 22.16 -0.43
CA ASN A 266 -32.57 23.46 -1.03
C ASN A 266 -31.82 24.58 -0.30
N GLU A 267 -31.74 24.51 1.03
CA GLU A 267 -30.98 25.48 1.83
C GLU A 267 -29.48 25.38 1.54
N VAL A 268 -28.91 24.17 1.54
CA VAL A 268 -27.51 23.94 1.16
C VAL A 268 -27.23 24.37 -0.28
N ALA A 269 -28.14 24.12 -1.22
CA ALA A 269 -27.98 24.56 -2.61
C ALA A 269 -28.01 26.09 -2.77
N GLY A 270 -28.61 26.82 -1.83
CA GLY A 270 -28.53 28.28 -1.75
C GLY A 270 -27.21 28.80 -1.19
N LEU A 271 -26.56 28.03 -0.31
CA LEU A 271 -25.31 28.40 0.36
C LEU A 271 -24.06 28.01 -0.44
N PHE A 272 -24.11 26.86 -1.12
CA PHE A 272 -22.98 26.32 -1.87
C PHE A 272 -23.24 26.44 -3.37
N LEU A 273 -22.42 27.25 -4.03
CA LEU A 273 -22.51 27.45 -5.47
C LEU A 273 -21.71 26.39 -6.22
N ASN A 274 -22.25 25.90 -7.34
CA ASN A 274 -21.48 25.07 -8.26
C ASN A 274 -20.55 25.93 -9.14
N ALA A 275 -19.60 25.29 -9.81
CA ALA A 275 -18.61 25.97 -10.66
C ALA A 275 -19.26 26.84 -11.76
N LYS A 276 -20.41 26.45 -12.31
CA LYS A 276 -21.11 27.23 -13.34
C LYS A 276 -21.75 28.49 -12.77
N GLN A 277 -22.41 28.38 -11.63
CA GLN A 277 -23.00 29.52 -10.91
C GLN A 277 -21.92 30.49 -10.46
N SER A 278 -20.83 29.98 -9.89
CA SER A 278 -19.68 30.78 -9.47
C SER A 278 -19.04 31.53 -10.65
N ALA A 279 -18.81 30.86 -11.78
CA ALA A 279 -18.30 31.51 -12.99
C ALA A 279 -19.24 32.60 -13.53
N LYS A 280 -20.56 32.41 -13.44
CA LYS A 280 -21.54 33.42 -13.86
C LYS A 280 -21.48 34.67 -12.98
N ILE A 281 -21.41 34.52 -11.66
CA ILE A 281 -21.27 35.64 -10.73
C ILE A 281 -19.95 36.39 -10.99
N LEU A 282 -18.86 35.65 -11.24
CA LEU A 282 -17.57 36.25 -11.55
C LEU A 282 -17.62 37.09 -12.84
N ALA A 283 -18.31 36.60 -13.88
CA ALA A 283 -18.48 37.33 -15.13
C ALA A 283 -19.37 38.58 -14.98
N GLU A 284 -20.42 38.51 -14.15
CA GLU A 284 -21.31 39.65 -13.87
C GLU A 284 -20.61 40.75 -13.06
N HIS A 285 -19.62 40.38 -12.24
CA HIS A 285 -18.87 41.27 -11.36
C HIS A 285 -17.40 41.45 -11.78
N GLU A 286 -17.09 41.33 -13.08
CA GLU A 286 -15.73 41.31 -13.63
C GLU A 286 -14.86 42.48 -13.12
N ALA A 287 -15.41 43.70 -13.10
CA ALA A 287 -14.74 44.93 -12.68
C ALA A 287 -14.37 45.00 -11.17
N GLN A 288 -14.97 44.16 -10.33
CA GLN A 288 -14.67 44.12 -8.89
C GLN A 288 -13.56 43.10 -8.55
N TYR A 289 -13.37 42.08 -9.39
CA TYR A 289 -12.50 40.94 -9.08
C TYR A 289 -11.23 40.88 -9.95
N ILE A 290 -11.23 41.50 -11.13
CA ILE A 290 -10.07 41.57 -12.02
C ILE A 290 -9.62 43.04 -12.11
N LYS A 291 -8.46 43.35 -11.52
CA LYS A 291 -7.75 44.62 -11.69
C LYS A 291 -6.71 44.52 -12.81
#